data_AF-A0A895YAS0-F1
#
_entry.id   AF-A0A895YAS0-F1
#
_cell.length_a   1.000
_cell.length_b   1.000
_cell.length_c   1.000
_cell.angle_alpha   90.00
_cell.angle_beta   90.00
_cell.angle_gamma   90.00
#
_symmetry.space_group_name_H-M   'P 1'
#
loop_
_entity.id
_entity.type
_entity.pdbx_description
1 polymer ?
#
loop_
_entity_poly.entity_id
_entity_poly.type
_entity_poly.pdbx_seq_one_letter_code
_entity_poly.pdbx_strand_id
1 'polypeptide(L)'
;MSNDEWPVGVMIDQPGSTDRDDAVWVVRAGDRWRVSVFVADVAKVVRLGSPADVAALRRIRTVYTGDRTIPMLPPEELAQATLRTGRPAPVCRFEITVTSTGEPVETVISRGVLTEPVATTYQEAAAALADPAHRLHSMLVDAYELAQVLLARRRAAGALAVYDLHRGWATDEDGRLVSLAAAQRNAGYLIVQELMIAANEAAARWAVAREVPLLFRNHRPGAASREEVSEQLSEVTTATPGAQLLPAAQQLASMLRPAVYEPWAGGHFGLNLPAYTHATSPLRRYPDLVTQRMLFAAVAGAPAPYQLDTVAEMAATLNLRFEAQRVRRSAYHRAAAQATTRAQLVTDDYRQLDDGTFGKVVKLAVTEGRFNPELGAELQRRADAGQLLPRDAAMMLFAGHEPRWRPVRDGLLRWLAREPAHAVTVLSLYGQREFGEEVRWQEESVGSPSWPRFQVRAQLGEHRSPARSASSKRAARQQAALALVAGLAELPDVSADVAAPAAPGPPARIIPPEHPPAMAINELAQLGELTAVCWSFTAAGAAHEPVHRCQVTAERPITGEQLVGAGEGATKAAAKAAAAADLWARLGSGELS
;
A
#
# COMPACT_ATOMS: atom_id res chain seq x y z
N MET A 1 36.81 -41.58 12.17
CA MET A 1 36.00 -40.48 12.75
C MET A 1 36.52 -40.30 14.16
N SER A 2 37.36 -39.29 14.36
CA SER A 2 37.88 -38.90 15.68
C SER A 2 36.73 -38.52 16.60
N ASN A 3 36.96 -38.61 17.92
CA ASN A 3 36.08 -38.06 18.96
C ASN A 3 35.74 -36.60 18.63
N ASP A 4 34.60 -36.34 17.98
CA ASP A 4 34.11 -34.99 17.74
C ASP A 4 33.49 -34.47 19.04
N GLU A 5 34.23 -33.60 19.73
CA GLU A 5 33.63 -32.64 20.66
C GLU A 5 32.54 -31.88 19.90
N TRP A 6 31.29 -32.05 20.33
CA TRP A 6 30.17 -31.30 19.75
C TRP A 6 30.41 -29.80 20.03
N PRO A 7 30.19 -28.92 19.05
CA PRO A 7 30.57 -27.52 19.18
C PRO A 7 29.65 -26.79 20.16
N VAL A 8 30.14 -25.64 20.62
CA VAL A 8 29.36 -24.62 21.33
C VAL A 8 28.11 -24.27 20.49
N GLY A 9 26.96 -24.09 21.13
CA GLY A 9 25.72 -23.67 20.44
C GLY A 9 25.23 -22.35 20.98
N VAL A 10 25.10 -21.34 20.13
CA VAL A 10 24.63 -20.02 20.55
C VAL A 10 23.12 -19.92 20.37
N MET A 11 22.39 -19.72 21.45
CA MET A 11 20.96 -19.41 21.45
C MET A 11 20.81 -17.89 21.40
N ILE A 12 20.07 -17.36 20.42
CA ILE A 12 19.87 -15.91 20.24
C ILE A 12 18.37 -15.62 20.35
N ASP A 13 17.97 -15.06 21.49
CA ASP A 13 16.56 -14.93 21.87
C ASP A 13 16.18 -13.51 22.28
N GLN A 14 14.89 -13.30 22.56
CA GLN A 14 14.46 -12.10 23.27
C GLN A 14 14.91 -12.15 24.74
N PRO A 15 15.17 -10.98 25.36
CA PRO A 15 15.39 -10.91 26.80
C PRO A 15 14.23 -11.56 27.57
N GLY A 16 14.56 -12.46 28.50
CA GLY A 16 13.56 -13.15 29.33
C GLY A 16 12.88 -14.37 28.68
N SER A 17 13.29 -14.80 27.47
CA SER A 17 12.79 -16.06 26.89
C SER A 17 13.00 -17.24 27.83
N THR A 18 11.94 -18.05 27.99
CA THR A 18 11.92 -19.24 28.88
C THR A 18 11.90 -20.56 28.11
N ASP A 19 11.51 -20.50 26.84
CA ASP A 19 11.33 -21.57 25.89
C ASP A 19 12.35 -21.44 24.75
N ARG A 20 13.59 -21.87 24.99
CA ARG A 20 14.67 -21.84 23.99
C ARG A 20 14.69 -23.13 23.20
N ASP A 21 14.22 -23.04 21.97
CA ASP A 21 14.12 -24.15 21.02
C ASP A 21 15.46 -24.47 20.36
N ASP A 22 16.15 -23.43 19.90
CA ASP A 22 17.24 -23.56 18.94
C ASP A 22 18.54 -22.90 19.40
N ALA A 23 19.65 -23.45 18.90
CA ALA A 23 20.98 -22.88 18.99
C ALA A 23 21.68 -23.04 17.64
N VAL A 24 22.59 -22.14 17.31
CA VAL A 24 23.32 -22.16 16.04
C VAL A 24 24.84 -22.20 16.26
N TRP A 25 25.53 -22.83 15.31
CA TRP A 25 26.97 -22.76 15.14
C TRP A 25 27.30 -22.66 13.66
N VAL A 26 28.08 -21.67 13.27
CA VAL A 26 28.49 -21.46 11.87
C VAL A 26 29.99 -21.37 11.82
N VAL A 27 30.58 -22.07 10.86
CA VAL A 27 32.02 -22.01 10.60
C VAL A 27 32.27 -22.01 9.10
N ARG A 28 33.24 -21.22 8.67
CA ARG A 28 33.75 -21.30 7.30
C ARG A 28 34.63 -22.54 7.12
N ALA A 29 34.34 -23.32 6.08
CA ALA A 29 35.05 -24.54 5.72
C ALA A 29 35.52 -24.44 4.26
N GLY A 30 36.66 -23.79 4.04
CA GLY A 30 37.17 -23.49 2.70
C GLY A 30 36.34 -22.40 2.01
N ASP A 31 35.80 -22.71 0.83
CA ASP A 31 34.91 -21.84 0.03
C ASP A 31 33.43 -21.95 0.42
N ARG A 32 33.13 -22.75 1.44
CA ARG A 32 31.78 -23.07 1.91
C ARG A 32 31.58 -22.67 3.36
N TRP A 33 30.33 -22.62 3.79
CA TRP A 33 29.96 -22.60 5.20
C TRP A 33 29.42 -23.96 5.62
N ARG A 34 29.73 -24.33 6.85
CA ARG A 34 29.03 -25.39 7.57
C ARG A 34 28.17 -24.75 8.65
N VAL A 35 26.87 -24.90 8.52
CA VAL A 35 25.88 -24.46 9.49
C VAL A 35 25.43 -25.66 10.30
N SER A 36 25.41 -25.52 11.62
CA SER A 36 24.73 -26.45 12.51
C SER A 36 23.62 -25.72 13.24
N VAL A 37 22.38 -26.15 13.02
CA VAL A 37 21.22 -25.74 13.82
C VAL A 37 20.88 -26.88 14.75
N PHE A 38 20.94 -26.62 16.06
CA PHE A 38 20.61 -27.56 17.12
C PHE A 38 19.23 -27.21 17.65
N VAL A 39 18.30 -28.14 17.59
CA VAL A 39 16.92 -27.96 18.05
C VAL A 39 16.69 -28.89 19.23
N ALA A 40 16.13 -28.38 20.32
CA ALA A 40 15.78 -29.15 21.52
C ALA A 40 15.03 -30.45 21.16
N ASP A 41 15.47 -31.58 21.73
CA ASP A 41 14.85 -32.88 21.53
C ASP A 41 13.59 -33.06 22.39
N VAL A 42 12.53 -32.36 21.97
CA VAL A 42 11.23 -32.36 22.65
C VAL A 42 10.56 -33.72 22.55
N ALA A 43 10.74 -34.45 21.45
CA ALA A 43 10.20 -35.80 21.26
C ALA A 43 10.72 -36.81 22.31
N LYS A 44 11.91 -36.58 22.89
CA LYS A 44 12.41 -37.36 24.03
C LYS A 44 11.56 -37.20 25.29
N VAL A 45 11.11 -35.97 25.55
CA VAL A 45 10.40 -35.57 26.77
C VAL A 45 8.89 -35.79 26.59
N VAL A 46 8.35 -35.41 25.43
CA VAL A 46 6.93 -35.51 25.07
C VAL A 46 6.74 -36.74 24.17
N ARG A 47 6.57 -37.91 24.79
CA ARG A 47 6.35 -39.16 24.06
C ARG A 47 4.99 -39.17 23.37
N LEU A 48 4.92 -39.79 22.19
CA LEU A 48 3.67 -39.97 21.44
C LEU A 48 2.60 -40.65 22.32
N GLY A 49 1.40 -40.05 22.38
CA GLY A 49 0.27 -40.56 23.15
C GLY A 49 0.32 -40.27 24.67
N SER A 50 1.38 -39.62 25.16
CA SER A 50 1.46 -39.18 26.56
C SER A 50 0.44 -38.09 26.89
N PRO A 51 0.10 -37.86 28.18
CA PRO A 51 -0.75 -36.74 28.58
C PRO A 51 -0.22 -35.37 28.08
N ALA A 52 1.11 -35.19 28.07
CA ALA A 52 1.75 -33.99 27.54
C ALA A 52 1.55 -33.83 26.03
N ASP A 53 1.62 -34.92 25.26
CA ASP A 53 1.36 -34.92 23.82
C ASP A 53 -0.09 -34.57 23.50
N VAL A 54 -1.04 -35.15 24.24
CA VAL A 54 -2.48 -34.83 24.11
C VAL A 54 -2.73 -33.36 24.44
N ALA A 55 -2.11 -32.83 25.50
CA ALA A 55 -2.21 -31.42 25.86
C ALA A 55 -1.59 -30.50 24.79
N ALA A 56 -0.43 -30.87 24.25
CA ALA A 56 0.26 -30.13 23.20
C ALA A 56 -0.57 -30.11 21.90
N LEU A 57 -1.14 -31.25 21.49
CA LEU A 57 -2.04 -31.33 20.35
C LEU A 57 -3.29 -30.49 20.54
N ARG A 58 -3.87 -30.46 21.75
CA ARG A 58 -5.03 -29.60 22.07
C ARG A 58 -4.68 -28.12 21.93
N ARG A 59 -3.49 -27.71 22.36
CA ARG A 59 -3.04 -26.31 22.35
C ARG A 59 -2.47 -25.84 21.01
N ILE A 60 -1.94 -26.77 20.19
CA ILE A 60 -1.30 -26.62 18.87
C ILE A 60 -0.07 -25.70 18.79
N ARG A 61 0.00 -24.65 19.61
CA ARG A 61 1.12 -23.72 19.72
C ARG A 61 1.15 -23.01 21.07
N THR A 62 2.29 -22.40 21.39
CA THR A 62 2.38 -21.39 22.45
C THR A 62 1.70 -20.10 21.98
N VAL A 63 0.98 -19.43 22.89
CA VAL A 63 0.36 -18.13 22.62
C VAL A 63 1.09 -17.06 23.42
N TYR A 64 1.75 -16.14 22.71
CA TYR A 64 2.40 -14.97 23.29
C TYR A 64 1.41 -13.79 23.27
N THR A 65 1.14 -13.22 24.44
CA THR A 65 0.37 -11.99 24.61
C THR A 65 1.26 -10.94 25.28
N GLY A 66 0.85 -9.66 25.28
CA GLY A 66 1.67 -8.59 25.85
C GLY A 66 1.92 -8.74 27.36
N ASP A 67 0.99 -9.39 28.06
CA ASP A 67 0.98 -9.57 29.52
C ASP A 67 1.43 -10.97 29.97
N ARG A 68 1.32 -11.98 29.10
CA ARG A 68 1.60 -13.38 29.47
C ARG A 68 1.97 -14.26 28.27
N THR A 69 2.68 -15.34 28.58
CA THR A 69 2.90 -16.47 27.66
C THR A 69 2.06 -17.65 28.13
N ILE A 70 1.32 -18.27 27.21
CA ILE A 70 0.57 -19.50 27.46
C ILE A 70 1.26 -20.63 26.69
N PRO A 71 2.12 -21.43 27.36
CA PRO A 71 2.93 -22.45 26.68
C PRO A 71 2.10 -23.56 26.04
N MET A 72 2.58 -24.07 24.91
CA MET A 72 2.03 -25.28 24.29
C MET A 72 2.21 -26.47 25.22
N LEU A 73 3.43 -26.66 25.73
CA LEU A 73 3.77 -27.77 26.61
C LEU A 73 3.36 -27.48 28.06
N PRO A 74 3.13 -28.51 28.88
CA PRO A 74 3.04 -28.31 30.32
C PRO A 74 4.39 -27.85 30.91
N PRO A 75 4.38 -27.19 32.09
CA PRO A 75 5.58 -26.56 32.64
C PRO A 75 6.75 -27.53 32.88
N GLU A 76 6.47 -28.77 33.28
CA GLU A 76 7.50 -29.77 33.57
C GLU A 76 8.25 -30.20 32.32
N GLU A 77 7.53 -30.55 31.24
CA GLU A 77 8.13 -30.96 29.98
C GLU A 77 8.86 -29.80 29.31
N LEU A 78 8.29 -28.59 29.38
CA LEU A 78 8.97 -27.39 28.90
C LEU A 78 10.28 -27.17 29.66
N ALA A 79 10.26 -27.25 30.99
CA ALA A 79 11.45 -27.10 31.81
C ALA A 79 12.50 -28.20 31.59
N GLN A 80 12.10 -29.41 31.21
CA GLN A 80 13.02 -30.50 30.89
C GLN A 80 13.66 -30.36 29.51
N ALA A 81 12.90 -29.86 28.53
CA ALA A 81 13.35 -29.80 27.13
C ALA A 81 14.05 -28.48 26.75
N THR A 82 13.71 -27.35 27.39
CA THR A 82 14.30 -26.03 27.07
C THR A 82 15.82 -26.02 27.22
N LEU A 83 16.51 -25.46 26.22
CA LEU A 83 17.97 -25.34 26.23
C LEU A 83 18.42 -24.31 27.28
N ARG A 84 19.52 -24.62 27.99
CA ARG A 84 20.05 -23.77 29.06
C ARG A 84 21.56 -23.60 28.94
N THR A 85 22.02 -22.38 29.21
CA THR A 85 23.45 -22.05 29.22
C THR A 85 24.23 -23.02 30.09
N GLY A 86 25.31 -23.59 29.55
CA GLY A 86 26.23 -24.47 30.25
C GLY A 86 25.68 -25.84 30.65
N ARG A 87 24.44 -26.19 30.24
CA ARG A 87 23.83 -27.49 30.54
C ARG A 87 23.75 -28.34 29.27
N PRO A 88 24.48 -29.46 29.19
CA PRO A 88 24.37 -30.37 28.05
C PRO A 88 22.92 -30.82 27.85
N ALA A 89 22.47 -30.82 26.60
CA ALA A 89 21.07 -31.09 26.26
C ALA A 89 20.95 -31.98 25.02
N PRO A 90 19.99 -32.92 24.99
CA PRO A 90 19.70 -33.70 23.80
C PRO A 90 19.08 -32.80 22.72
N VAL A 91 19.55 -32.96 21.48
CA VAL A 91 19.13 -32.12 20.34
C VAL A 91 18.95 -32.94 19.06
N CYS A 92 18.09 -32.45 18.18
CA CYS A 92 18.12 -32.73 16.75
C CYS A 92 19.07 -31.73 16.09
N ARG A 93 20.07 -32.21 15.35
CA ARG A 93 21.03 -31.37 14.62
C ARG A 93 20.73 -31.40 13.13
N PHE A 94 20.62 -30.22 12.55
CA PHE A 94 20.63 -30.00 11.10
C PHE A 94 21.99 -29.45 10.74
N GLU A 95 22.86 -30.28 10.15
CA GLU A 95 24.13 -29.84 9.57
C GLU A 95 23.95 -29.59 8.08
N ILE A 96 24.24 -28.37 7.63
CA ILE A 96 24.00 -27.91 6.26
C ILE A 96 25.30 -27.35 5.70
N THR A 97 25.74 -27.90 4.58
CA THR A 97 26.86 -27.34 3.81
C THR A 97 26.31 -26.35 2.79
N VAL A 98 26.72 -25.10 2.87
CA VAL A 98 26.24 -24.00 2.02
C VAL A 98 27.40 -23.45 1.18
N THR A 99 27.18 -23.26 -0.12
CA THR A 99 28.16 -22.65 -1.03
C THR A 99 28.40 -21.18 -0.72
N SER A 100 29.47 -20.61 -1.28
CA SER A 100 29.73 -19.16 -1.29
C SER A 100 28.57 -18.32 -1.85
N THR A 101 27.71 -18.91 -2.69
CA THR A 101 26.53 -18.28 -3.29
C THR A 101 25.24 -18.48 -2.48
N GLY A 102 25.31 -19.17 -1.33
CA GLY A 102 24.15 -19.41 -0.47
C GLY A 102 23.31 -20.64 -0.85
N GLU A 103 23.81 -21.54 -1.71
CA GLU A 103 23.12 -22.77 -2.08
C GLU A 103 23.39 -23.90 -1.07
N PRO A 104 22.37 -24.50 -0.44
CA PRO A 104 22.53 -25.68 0.39
C PRO A 104 22.75 -26.89 -0.52
N VAL A 105 23.93 -27.50 -0.43
CA VAL A 105 24.34 -28.64 -1.28
C VAL A 105 24.31 -29.98 -0.55
N GLU A 106 24.34 -29.96 0.77
CA GLU A 106 24.34 -31.15 1.61
C GLU A 106 23.57 -30.87 2.90
N THR A 107 22.83 -31.87 3.36
CA THR A 107 22.10 -31.80 4.63
C THR A 107 22.20 -33.15 5.34
N VAL A 108 22.72 -33.12 6.56
CA VAL A 108 22.77 -34.26 7.47
C VAL A 108 21.90 -33.94 8.68
N ILE A 109 20.91 -34.79 8.94
CA ILE A 109 20.04 -34.70 10.12
C ILE A 109 20.44 -35.83 11.07
N SER A 110 20.72 -35.49 12.31
CA SER A 110 21.11 -36.46 13.33
C SER A 110 20.57 -36.11 14.71
N ARG A 111 20.52 -37.09 15.60
CA ARG A 111 20.22 -36.90 17.03
C ARG A 111 21.54 -36.88 17.80
N GLY A 112 21.68 -35.96 18.75
CA GLY A 112 22.92 -35.81 19.50
C GLY A 112 22.76 -35.06 20.81
N VAL A 113 23.89 -34.59 21.34
CA VAL A 113 23.96 -33.82 22.58
C VAL A 113 24.72 -32.53 22.30
N LEU A 114 24.06 -31.39 22.54
CA LEU A 114 24.72 -30.09 22.57
C LEU A 114 25.42 -29.95 23.92
N THR A 115 26.75 -29.78 23.92
CA THR A 115 27.61 -29.84 25.11
C THR A 115 27.68 -28.51 25.85
N GLU A 116 27.92 -27.41 25.13
CA GLU A 116 28.03 -26.06 25.71
C GLU A 116 27.05 -25.08 25.03
N PRO A 117 25.76 -25.10 25.41
CA PRO A 117 24.84 -24.06 24.98
C PRO A 117 25.22 -22.72 25.62
N VAL A 118 25.10 -21.62 24.87
CA VAL A 118 25.36 -20.24 25.34
C VAL A 118 24.18 -19.37 24.95
N ALA A 119 23.44 -18.87 25.94
CA ALA A 119 22.34 -17.94 25.68
C ALA A 119 22.87 -16.52 25.49
N THR A 120 22.34 -15.85 24.48
CA THR A 120 22.53 -14.43 24.21
C THR A 120 21.20 -13.82 23.83
N THR A 121 21.03 -12.52 24.07
CA THR A 121 19.97 -11.74 23.45
C THR A 121 20.39 -11.28 22.06
N TYR A 122 19.42 -10.86 21.24
CA TYR A 122 19.70 -10.19 19.96
C TYR A 122 20.71 -9.03 20.10
N GLN A 123 20.60 -8.22 21.15
CA GLN A 123 21.51 -7.10 21.41
C GLN A 123 22.91 -7.56 21.82
N GLU A 124 23.01 -8.57 22.68
CA GLU A 124 24.30 -9.15 23.09
C GLU A 124 25.02 -9.81 21.93
N ALA A 125 24.30 -10.54 21.05
CA ALA A 125 24.87 -11.11 19.84
C ALA A 125 25.39 -10.01 18.90
N ALA A 126 24.67 -8.91 18.73
CA ALA A 126 25.13 -7.77 17.93
C ALA A 126 26.35 -7.08 18.55
N ALA A 127 26.43 -6.96 19.88
CA ALA A 127 27.60 -6.42 20.57
C ALA A 127 28.82 -7.35 20.43
N ALA A 128 28.63 -8.66 20.60
CA ALA A 128 29.66 -9.67 20.40
C ALA A 128 30.18 -9.73 18.95
N LEU A 129 29.29 -9.51 17.96
CA LEU A 129 29.67 -9.36 16.56
C LEU A 129 30.58 -8.15 16.33
N ALA A 130 30.39 -7.06 17.09
CA ALA A 130 31.18 -5.83 16.95
C ALA A 130 32.50 -5.82 17.74
N ASP A 131 32.73 -6.79 18.63
CA ASP A 131 33.91 -6.86 19.50
C ASP A 131 34.85 -8.02 19.11
N PRO A 132 35.99 -7.74 18.43
CA PRO A 132 36.96 -8.76 18.05
C PRO A 132 37.56 -9.57 19.21
N ALA A 133 37.53 -9.06 20.44
CA ALA A 133 38.02 -9.77 21.61
C ALA A 133 36.99 -10.76 22.19
N HIS A 134 35.71 -10.66 21.78
CA HIS A 134 34.66 -11.52 22.28
C HIS A 134 34.80 -12.95 21.73
N ARG A 135 34.67 -13.97 22.59
CA ARG A 135 34.86 -15.39 22.19
C ARG A 135 33.94 -15.88 21.07
N LEU A 136 32.76 -15.27 20.92
CA LEU A 136 31.78 -15.61 19.87
C LEU A 136 31.99 -14.80 18.58
N HIS A 137 32.91 -13.83 18.55
CA HIS A 137 33.05 -12.88 17.45
C HIS A 137 33.21 -13.58 16.09
N SER A 138 34.20 -14.47 15.96
CA SER A 138 34.50 -15.14 14.69
C SER A 138 33.32 -15.95 14.16
N MET A 139 32.62 -16.69 15.02
CA MET A 139 31.44 -17.48 14.64
C MET A 139 30.26 -16.58 14.24
N LEU A 140 30.06 -15.45 14.95
CA LEU A 140 28.99 -14.50 14.64
C LEU A 140 29.28 -13.74 13.33
N VAL A 141 30.54 -13.45 13.02
CA VAL A 141 30.96 -12.90 11.72
C VAL A 141 30.56 -13.87 10.60
N ASP A 142 30.96 -15.15 10.71
CA ASP A 142 30.60 -16.17 9.73
C ASP A 142 29.06 -16.32 9.60
N ALA A 143 28.35 -16.32 10.72
CA ALA A 143 26.89 -16.43 10.75
C ALA A 143 26.21 -15.21 10.09
N TYR A 144 26.71 -14.00 10.34
CA TYR A 144 26.17 -12.77 9.77
C TYR A 144 26.44 -12.65 8.28
N GLU A 145 27.66 -12.98 7.84
CA GLU A 145 28.00 -13.03 6.41
C GLU A 145 27.10 -14.03 5.68
N LEU A 146 26.97 -15.24 6.22
CA LEU A 146 26.11 -16.25 5.62
C LEU A 146 24.63 -15.81 5.58
N ALA A 147 24.10 -15.22 6.66
CA ALA A 147 22.72 -14.74 6.69
C ALA A 147 22.46 -13.68 5.60
N GLN A 148 23.42 -12.79 5.36
CA GLN A 148 23.32 -11.82 4.25
C GLN A 148 23.32 -12.49 2.88
N VAL A 149 24.16 -13.50 2.67
CA VAL A 149 24.21 -14.28 1.42
C VAL A 149 22.89 -15.03 1.19
N LEU A 150 22.35 -15.69 2.22
CA LEU A 150 21.07 -16.39 2.16
C LEU A 150 19.91 -15.44 1.83
N LEU A 151 19.86 -14.28 2.49
CA LEU A 151 18.85 -13.25 2.22
C LEU A 151 18.97 -12.72 0.79
N ALA A 152 20.17 -12.41 0.33
CA ALA A 152 20.41 -11.90 -1.02
C ALA A 152 19.96 -12.92 -2.08
N ARG A 153 20.29 -14.20 -1.89
CA ARG A 153 19.84 -15.29 -2.78
C ARG A 153 18.32 -15.41 -2.82
N ARG A 154 17.65 -15.39 -1.66
CA ARG A 154 16.18 -15.47 -1.57
C ARG A 154 15.51 -14.28 -2.26
N ARG A 155 16.02 -13.07 -2.07
CA ARG A 155 15.53 -11.87 -2.78
C ARG A 155 15.72 -11.98 -4.29
N ALA A 156 16.90 -12.42 -4.74
CA ALA A 156 17.17 -12.63 -6.16
C ALA A 156 16.25 -13.71 -6.77
N ALA A 157 15.84 -14.70 -5.99
CA ALA A 157 14.85 -15.68 -6.40
C ALA A 157 13.41 -15.14 -6.40
N GLY A 158 13.13 -13.99 -5.78
CA GLY A 158 11.78 -13.39 -5.72
C GLY A 158 11.03 -13.59 -4.40
N ALA A 159 11.72 -13.97 -3.31
CA ALA A 159 11.11 -14.05 -1.99
C ALA A 159 10.62 -12.67 -1.50
N LEU A 160 9.48 -12.64 -0.81
CA LEU A 160 8.95 -11.46 -0.14
C LEU A 160 9.72 -11.24 1.16
N ALA A 161 10.97 -10.81 1.04
CA ALA A 161 11.95 -10.75 2.13
C ALA A 161 12.43 -9.31 2.37
N VAL A 162 11.79 -8.61 3.31
CA VAL A 162 12.20 -7.25 3.75
C VAL A 162 12.72 -7.32 5.17
N TYR A 163 13.85 -6.65 5.41
CA TYR A 163 14.48 -6.51 6.72
C TYR A 163 15.00 -5.08 6.84
N ASP A 164 14.09 -4.15 7.15
CA ASP A 164 14.44 -2.76 7.46
C ASP A 164 14.61 -2.65 8.99
N LEU A 165 15.78 -3.08 9.46
CA LEU A 165 16.09 -3.08 10.87
C LEU A 165 16.15 -1.65 11.43
N HIS A 166 16.53 -0.66 10.61
CA HIS A 166 16.59 0.74 11.04
C HIS A 166 15.19 1.28 11.38
N ARG A 167 14.22 1.10 10.47
CA ARG A 167 12.83 1.54 10.70
C ARG A 167 12.05 0.57 11.58
N GLY A 168 12.56 -0.64 11.79
CA GLY A 168 11.97 -1.65 12.67
C GLY A 168 10.86 -2.45 12.02
N TRP A 169 11.06 -2.86 10.76
CA TRP A 169 10.11 -3.67 10.00
C TRP A 169 10.82 -4.86 9.37
N ALA A 170 10.15 -6.00 9.35
CA ALA A 170 10.58 -7.14 8.58
C ALA A 170 9.39 -7.90 8.02
N THR A 171 9.61 -8.78 7.06
CA THR A 171 8.62 -9.78 6.65
C THR A 171 8.77 -11.05 7.48
N ASP A 172 7.65 -11.64 7.91
CA ASP A 172 7.63 -12.99 8.46
C ASP A 172 7.74 -14.06 7.36
N GLU A 173 7.72 -15.34 7.75
CA GLU A 173 7.81 -16.46 6.80
C GLU A 173 6.64 -16.52 5.81
N ASP A 174 5.45 -16.04 6.20
CA ASP A 174 4.29 -15.92 5.32
C ASP A 174 4.44 -14.72 4.34
N GLY A 175 5.51 -13.91 4.44
CA GLY A 175 5.73 -12.71 3.63
C GLY A 175 4.95 -11.48 4.13
N ARG A 176 4.36 -11.53 5.33
CA ARG A 176 3.64 -10.39 5.91
C ARG A 176 4.60 -9.43 6.58
N LEU A 177 4.36 -8.13 6.41
CA LEU A 177 5.14 -7.10 7.11
C LEU A 177 4.75 -7.04 8.60
N VAL A 178 5.76 -7.15 9.47
CA VAL A 178 5.64 -7.12 10.92
C VAL A 178 6.56 -6.06 11.51
N SER A 179 6.13 -5.45 12.62
CA SER A 179 6.97 -4.50 13.36
C SER A 179 7.89 -5.23 14.33
N LEU A 180 9.14 -4.79 14.38
CA LEU A 180 10.16 -5.30 15.28
C LEU A 180 10.27 -4.45 16.54
N ALA A 181 10.35 -5.11 17.69
CA ALA A 181 10.71 -4.47 18.94
C ALA A 181 12.13 -3.88 18.84
N ALA A 182 12.42 -2.80 19.58
CA ALA A 182 13.72 -2.13 19.52
C ALA A 182 14.91 -3.08 19.75
N ALA A 183 14.76 -4.04 20.68
CA ALA A 183 15.79 -5.04 20.97
C ALA A 183 16.10 -6.02 19.81
N GLN A 184 15.22 -6.12 18.81
CA GLN A 184 15.39 -7.01 17.66
C GLN A 184 15.95 -6.31 16.41
N ARG A 185 16.16 -4.99 16.47
CA ARG A 185 16.55 -4.17 15.31
C ARG A 185 18.06 -4.21 15.06
N ASN A 186 18.63 -5.41 14.94
CA ASN A 186 20.07 -5.62 14.80
C ASN A 186 20.41 -6.93 14.06
N ALA A 187 21.71 -7.13 13.82
CA ALA A 187 22.25 -8.28 13.09
C ALA A 187 21.80 -9.64 13.64
N GLY A 188 21.62 -9.77 14.97
CA GLY A 188 21.17 -11.01 15.59
C GLY A 188 19.82 -11.48 15.06
N TYR A 189 18.90 -10.56 14.78
CA TYR A 189 17.58 -10.91 14.24
C TYR A 189 17.69 -11.49 12.84
N LEU A 190 18.51 -10.88 11.98
CA LEU A 190 18.76 -11.39 10.63
C LEU A 190 19.39 -12.79 10.66
N ILE A 191 20.40 -12.99 11.52
CA ILE A 191 21.08 -14.28 11.70
C ILE A 191 20.06 -15.38 12.02
N VAL A 192 19.25 -15.20 13.06
CA VAL A 192 18.28 -16.21 13.48
C VAL A 192 17.27 -16.48 12.37
N GLN A 193 16.67 -15.46 11.77
CA GLN A 193 15.63 -15.66 10.76
C GLN A 193 16.13 -16.45 9.56
N GLU A 194 17.28 -16.08 8.98
CA GLU A 194 17.78 -16.75 7.77
C GLU A 194 18.31 -18.16 8.06
N LEU A 195 18.96 -18.38 9.21
CA LEU A 195 19.43 -19.72 9.59
C LEU A 195 18.26 -20.68 9.90
N MET A 196 17.20 -20.19 10.55
CA MET A 196 16.01 -21.01 10.79
C MET A 196 15.27 -21.35 9.50
N ILE A 197 15.14 -20.40 8.58
CA ILE A 197 14.53 -20.64 7.25
C ILE A 197 15.37 -21.66 6.47
N ALA A 198 16.70 -21.55 6.48
CA ALA A 198 17.59 -22.51 5.84
C ALA A 198 17.46 -23.92 6.42
N ALA A 199 17.38 -24.06 7.76
CA ALA A 199 17.18 -25.37 8.40
C ALA A 199 15.81 -25.99 8.07
N ASN A 200 14.76 -25.18 8.05
CA ASN A 200 13.42 -25.59 7.67
C ASN A 200 13.32 -26.01 6.19
N GLU A 201 13.96 -25.27 5.28
CA GLU A 201 14.09 -25.65 3.86
C GLU A 201 14.87 -26.97 3.72
N ALA A 202 16.01 -27.08 4.40
CA ALA A 202 16.86 -28.26 4.35
C ALA A 202 16.13 -29.51 4.86
N ALA A 203 15.38 -29.39 5.96
CA ALA A 203 14.54 -30.47 6.49
C ALA A 203 13.48 -30.91 5.47
N ALA A 204 12.80 -29.95 4.82
CA ALA A 204 11.80 -30.25 3.81
C ALA A 204 12.40 -30.95 2.58
N ARG A 205 13.50 -30.43 2.05
CA ARG A 205 14.20 -31.03 0.90
C ARG A 205 14.75 -32.41 1.21
N TRP A 206 15.33 -32.59 2.40
CA TRP A 206 15.82 -33.89 2.87
C TRP A 206 14.70 -34.93 2.93
N ALA A 207 13.53 -34.53 3.42
CA ALA A 207 12.36 -35.40 3.52
C ALA A 207 11.77 -35.74 2.14
N VAL A 208 11.64 -34.76 1.24
CA VAL A 208 11.18 -34.99 -0.14
C VAL A 208 12.10 -35.98 -0.86
N ALA A 209 13.42 -35.80 -0.76
CA ALA A 209 14.40 -36.68 -1.42
C ALA A 209 14.40 -38.12 -0.89
N ARG A 210 13.80 -38.36 0.28
CA ARG A 210 13.73 -39.67 0.95
C ARG A 210 12.30 -40.18 1.11
N GLU A 211 11.34 -39.50 0.49
CA GLU A 211 9.90 -39.82 0.58
C GLU A 211 9.39 -39.93 2.02
N VAL A 212 9.94 -39.13 2.94
CA VAL A 212 9.50 -39.09 4.34
C VAL A 212 8.26 -38.19 4.43
N PRO A 213 7.10 -38.72 4.87
CA PRO A 213 5.89 -37.90 4.94
C PRO A 213 5.97 -36.93 6.11
N LEU A 214 6.11 -35.63 5.83
CA LEU A 214 6.11 -34.57 6.83
C LEU A 214 4.84 -33.73 6.73
N LEU A 215 4.59 -32.91 7.77
CA LEU A 215 3.67 -31.78 7.68
C LEU A 215 4.37 -30.62 6.95
N PHE A 216 4.31 -30.61 5.61
CA PHE A 216 4.84 -29.49 4.82
C PHE A 216 4.02 -28.23 5.05
N ARG A 217 4.70 -27.08 5.07
CA ARG A 217 4.11 -25.76 5.26
C ARG A 217 4.00 -25.10 3.89
N ASN A 218 2.84 -25.26 3.24
CA ASN A 218 2.60 -24.74 1.90
C ASN A 218 1.93 -23.38 1.94
N HIS A 219 2.36 -22.49 1.05
CA HIS A 219 1.79 -21.14 0.91
C HIS A 219 1.45 -20.92 -0.56
N ARG A 220 0.16 -20.90 -0.88
CA ARG A 220 -0.35 -20.68 -2.23
C ARG A 220 -0.52 -19.19 -2.52
N PRO A 221 -0.32 -18.73 -3.77
CA PRO A 221 -0.53 -17.33 -4.14
C PRO A 221 -1.97 -16.85 -3.89
N GLY A 222 -2.10 -15.55 -3.64
CA GLY A 222 -3.38 -14.85 -3.52
C GLY A 222 -4.03 -14.58 -4.88
N ALA A 223 -4.95 -13.61 -4.90
CA ALA A 223 -5.46 -13.09 -6.17
C ALA A 223 -4.44 -12.16 -6.85
N ALA A 224 -3.64 -11.45 -6.05
CA ALA A 224 -2.54 -10.63 -6.53
C ALA A 224 -1.36 -11.50 -6.98
N SER A 225 -0.74 -11.12 -8.08
CA SER A 225 0.52 -11.64 -8.62
C SER A 225 1.70 -11.33 -7.68
N ARG A 226 2.83 -12.02 -7.87
CA ARG A 226 4.04 -11.74 -7.09
C ARG A 226 4.57 -10.34 -7.36
N GLU A 227 4.46 -9.90 -8.61
CA GLU A 227 4.88 -8.59 -9.08
C GLU A 227 4.11 -7.49 -8.36
N GLU A 228 2.78 -7.57 -8.31
CA GLU A 228 1.92 -6.61 -7.59
C GLU A 228 2.23 -6.57 -6.08
N VAL A 229 2.41 -7.74 -5.46
CA VAL A 229 2.74 -7.83 -4.03
C VAL A 229 4.13 -7.27 -3.76
N SER A 230 5.09 -7.49 -4.66
CA SER A 230 6.47 -6.99 -4.55
C SER A 230 6.54 -5.48 -4.75
N GLU A 231 5.78 -4.94 -5.70
CA GLU A 231 5.64 -3.51 -5.94
C GLU A 231 5.05 -2.82 -4.70
N GLN A 232 3.93 -3.36 -4.17
CA GLN A 232 3.33 -2.86 -2.95
C GLN A 232 4.31 -2.88 -1.78
N LEU A 233 5.06 -3.97 -1.61
CA LEU A 233 6.07 -4.11 -0.57
C LEU A 233 7.20 -3.08 -0.74
N SER A 234 7.63 -2.81 -1.98
CA SER A 234 8.63 -1.79 -2.31
C SER A 234 8.15 -0.38 -1.94
N GLU A 235 6.89 -0.04 -2.27
CA GLU A 235 6.28 1.23 -1.85
C GLU A 235 6.31 1.40 -0.34
N VAL A 236 6.00 0.35 0.43
CA VAL A 236 6.05 0.41 1.90
C VAL A 236 7.48 0.65 2.40
N THR A 237 8.48 0.00 1.78
CA THR A 237 9.88 0.20 2.18
C THR A 237 10.43 1.58 1.84
N THR A 238 9.89 2.24 0.82
CA THR A 238 10.33 3.58 0.38
C THR A 238 9.55 4.72 1.03
N ALA A 239 8.32 4.47 1.50
CA ALA A 239 7.47 5.45 2.16
C ALA A 239 8.12 6.11 3.39
N THR A 240 7.73 7.37 3.67
CA THR A 240 8.24 8.13 4.83
C THR A 240 7.84 7.44 6.15
N PRO A 241 8.73 7.34 7.15
CA PRO A 241 8.40 6.71 8.44
C PRO A 241 7.18 7.34 9.12
N GLY A 242 6.27 6.51 9.65
CA GLY A 242 5.13 6.98 10.45
C GLY A 242 3.85 6.16 10.27
N ALA A 243 2.70 6.82 10.45
CA ALA A 243 1.37 6.21 10.45
C ALA A 243 0.94 5.60 9.10
N GLN A 244 1.66 5.87 8.00
CA GLN A 244 1.34 5.34 6.66
C GLN A 244 1.79 3.89 6.44
N LEU A 245 2.77 3.40 7.21
CA LEU A 245 3.29 2.03 7.07
C LEU A 245 2.30 0.97 7.55
N LEU A 246 1.48 1.29 8.56
CA LEU A 246 0.51 0.33 9.12
C LEU A 246 -0.65 0.03 8.15
N PRO A 247 -1.33 1.02 7.53
CA PRO A 247 -2.30 0.76 6.47
C PRO A 247 -1.71 -0.06 5.31
N ALA A 248 -0.49 0.25 4.89
CA ALA A 248 0.12 -0.45 3.78
C ALA A 248 0.52 -1.91 4.14
N ALA A 249 0.97 -2.15 5.38
CA ALA A 249 1.15 -3.50 5.90
C ALA A 249 -0.17 -4.30 5.94
N GLN A 250 -1.29 -3.65 6.28
CA GLN A 250 -2.62 -4.28 6.27
C GLN A 250 -3.09 -4.59 4.85
N GLN A 251 -2.86 -3.69 3.90
CA GLN A 251 -3.16 -3.89 2.49
C GLN A 251 -2.34 -5.07 1.94
N LEU A 252 -1.03 -5.10 2.17
CA LEU A 252 -0.17 -6.21 1.78
C LEU A 252 -0.65 -7.54 2.38
N ALA A 253 -0.98 -7.55 3.68
CA ALA A 253 -1.50 -8.74 4.34
C ALA A 253 -2.83 -9.24 3.76
N SER A 254 -3.65 -8.35 3.16
CA SER A 254 -4.90 -8.71 2.50
C SER A 254 -4.71 -9.36 1.12
N MET A 255 -3.56 -9.12 0.48
CA MET A 255 -3.18 -9.74 -0.80
C MET A 255 -2.66 -11.17 -0.62
N LEU A 256 -2.16 -11.51 0.58
CA LEU A 256 -1.55 -12.80 0.90
C LEU A 256 -2.56 -13.80 1.48
N ARG A 257 -2.48 -15.06 1.06
CA ARG A 257 -3.22 -16.15 1.72
C ARG A 257 -2.47 -16.62 2.97
N PRO A 258 -3.15 -17.16 3.99
CA PRO A 258 -2.47 -17.88 5.05
C PRO A 258 -1.79 -19.15 4.50
N ALA A 259 -0.56 -19.43 4.94
CA ALA A 259 0.06 -20.72 4.70
C ALA A 259 -0.63 -21.82 5.53
N VAL A 260 -0.63 -23.05 5.00
CA VAL A 260 -1.33 -24.22 5.54
C VAL A 260 -0.37 -25.39 5.69
N TYR A 261 -0.71 -26.35 6.55
CA TYR A 261 -0.01 -27.63 6.59
C TYR A 261 -0.66 -28.61 5.61
N GLU A 262 0.14 -29.37 4.86
CA GLU A 262 -0.31 -30.42 3.94
C GLU A 262 0.69 -31.59 3.98
N PRO A 263 0.28 -32.83 3.63
CA PRO A 263 1.16 -34.00 3.68
C PRO A 263 2.11 -34.11 2.46
N TRP A 264 2.05 -33.17 1.52
CA TRP A 264 2.92 -33.09 0.34
C TRP A 264 3.57 -31.70 0.23
N ALA A 265 4.76 -31.63 -0.39
CA ALA A 265 5.42 -30.37 -0.68
C ALA A 265 4.76 -29.66 -1.87
N GLY A 266 4.13 -28.51 -1.62
CA GLY A 266 3.44 -27.68 -2.62
C GLY A 266 4.08 -26.32 -2.86
N GLY A 267 5.25 -26.06 -2.25
CA GLY A 267 5.96 -24.80 -2.32
C GLY A 267 5.43 -23.72 -1.37
N HIS A 268 6.22 -22.67 -1.23
CA HIS A 268 5.95 -21.57 -0.31
C HIS A 268 6.08 -20.21 -1.00
N PHE A 269 4.95 -19.58 -1.30
CA PHE A 269 4.88 -18.29 -2.02
C PHE A 269 5.69 -17.17 -1.34
N GLY A 270 5.49 -16.92 -0.05
CA GLY A 270 6.19 -15.85 0.70
C GLY A 270 7.72 -15.99 0.65
N LEU A 271 8.23 -17.17 1.01
CA LEU A 271 9.66 -17.50 0.98
C LEU A 271 10.25 -17.75 -0.40
N ASN A 272 9.41 -17.98 -1.41
CA ASN A 272 9.75 -18.49 -2.74
C ASN A 272 10.63 -19.76 -2.71
N LEU A 273 10.18 -20.76 -1.96
CA LEU A 273 10.87 -22.05 -1.83
C LEU A 273 10.03 -23.20 -2.41
N PRO A 274 10.65 -24.21 -3.05
CA PRO A 274 9.92 -25.35 -3.63
C PRO A 274 9.37 -26.32 -2.56
N ALA A 275 10.00 -26.37 -1.39
CA ALA A 275 9.55 -27.17 -0.25
C ALA A 275 9.92 -26.44 1.04
N TYR A 276 9.01 -26.44 2.01
CA TYR A 276 9.24 -25.84 3.33
C TYR A 276 8.44 -26.62 4.39
N THR A 277 9.00 -26.75 5.59
CA THR A 277 8.35 -27.36 6.76
C THR A 277 8.80 -26.63 8.00
N HIS A 278 8.07 -26.74 9.10
CA HIS A 278 8.57 -26.27 10.38
C HIS A 278 9.27 -27.39 11.15
N ALA A 279 10.52 -27.16 11.52
CA ALA A 279 11.37 -28.11 12.23
C ALA A 279 12.18 -27.47 13.38
N THR A 280 12.16 -26.15 13.51
CA THR A 280 13.06 -25.39 14.41
C THR A 280 12.42 -24.91 15.71
N SER A 281 11.15 -25.23 16.00
CA SER A 281 10.50 -24.75 17.23
C SER A 281 9.49 -25.71 17.89
N PRO A 282 9.91 -26.95 18.23
CA PRO A 282 9.04 -27.98 18.81
C PRO A 282 8.53 -27.71 20.24
N LEU A 283 9.12 -26.78 21.00
CA LEU A 283 8.60 -26.37 22.32
C LEU A 283 7.30 -25.57 22.20
N ARG A 284 7.10 -24.90 21.06
CA ARG A 284 6.02 -23.92 20.86
C ARG A 284 5.15 -24.17 19.64
N ARG A 285 5.46 -25.17 18.80
CA ARG A 285 4.65 -25.58 17.65
C ARG A 285 4.50 -27.10 17.60
N TYR A 286 3.27 -27.58 17.64
CA TYR A 286 2.98 -29.01 17.57
C TYR A 286 3.41 -29.64 16.23
N PRO A 287 3.27 -28.95 15.07
CA PRO A 287 3.76 -29.47 13.80
C PRO A 287 5.27 -29.78 13.81
N ASP A 288 6.09 -28.94 14.45
CA ASP A 288 7.53 -29.19 14.60
C ASP A 288 7.82 -30.43 15.45
N LEU A 289 7.03 -30.69 16.50
CA LEU A 289 7.15 -31.91 17.30
C LEU A 289 6.83 -33.17 16.47
N VAL A 290 5.84 -33.09 15.59
CA VAL A 290 5.49 -34.16 14.64
C VAL A 290 6.62 -34.36 13.63
N THR A 291 7.12 -33.27 13.03
CA THR A 291 8.28 -33.29 12.14
C THR A 291 9.48 -33.94 12.80
N GLN A 292 9.80 -33.57 14.05
CA GLN A 292 10.92 -34.13 14.79
C GLN A 292 10.78 -35.65 15.00
N ARG A 293 9.59 -36.15 15.34
CA ARG A 293 9.32 -37.59 15.47
C ARG A 293 9.53 -38.33 14.15
N MET A 294 9.04 -37.77 13.05
CA MET A 294 9.18 -38.35 11.71
C MET A 294 10.64 -38.38 11.25
N LEU A 295 11.38 -37.28 11.46
CA LEU A 295 12.80 -37.21 11.14
C LEU A 295 13.62 -38.22 11.94
N PHE A 296 13.37 -38.37 13.24
CA PHE A 296 14.09 -39.36 14.06
C PHE A 296 13.82 -40.79 13.64
N ALA A 297 12.58 -41.15 13.31
CA ALA A 297 12.27 -42.48 12.79
C ALA A 297 12.99 -42.75 11.46
N ALA A 298 12.94 -41.79 10.54
CA ALA A 298 13.60 -41.90 9.24
C ALA A 298 15.13 -42.02 9.36
N VAL A 299 15.76 -41.20 10.20
CA VAL A 299 17.22 -41.26 10.46
C VAL A 299 17.62 -42.60 11.10
N ALA A 300 16.78 -43.18 11.95
CA ALA A 300 17.03 -44.46 12.59
C ALA A 300 16.68 -45.68 11.72
N GLY A 301 16.10 -45.49 10.52
CA GLY A 301 15.55 -46.58 9.71
C GLY A 301 14.39 -47.32 10.38
N ALA A 302 13.71 -46.65 11.33
CA ALA A 302 12.57 -47.19 12.06
C ALA A 302 11.25 -46.93 11.32
N PRO A 303 10.19 -47.71 11.61
CA PRO A 303 8.86 -47.43 11.09
C PRO A 303 8.40 -46.01 11.43
N ALA A 304 7.77 -45.35 10.45
CA ALA A 304 7.22 -44.03 10.63
C ALA A 304 6.16 -44.03 11.77
N PRO A 305 6.25 -43.09 12.75
CA PRO A 305 5.29 -43.01 13.84
C PRO A 305 3.90 -42.58 13.38
N TYR A 306 3.80 -41.95 12.21
CA TYR A 306 2.55 -41.56 11.58
C TYR A 306 2.55 -42.03 10.13
N GLN A 307 1.44 -42.62 9.69
CA GLN A 307 1.22 -42.96 8.29
C GLN A 307 0.76 -41.72 7.50
N LEU A 308 0.89 -41.75 6.17
CA LEU A 308 0.54 -40.62 5.31
C LEU A 308 -0.89 -40.11 5.54
N ASP A 309 -1.86 -41.01 5.65
CA ASP A 309 -3.26 -40.65 5.92
C ASP A 309 -3.42 -39.96 7.27
N THR A 310 -2.71 -40.43 8.31
CA THR A 310 -2.69 -39.77 9.63
C THR A 310 -2.08 -38.38 9.55
N VAL A 311 -1.01 -38.20 8.77
CA VAL A 311 -0.40 -36.88 8.53
C VAL A 311 -1.38 -35.95 7.81
N ALA A 312 -2.12 -36.46 6.82
CA ALA A 312 -3.15 -35.71 6.09
C ALA A 312 -4.31 -35.26 7.00
N GLU A 313 -4.85 -36.16 7.82
CA GLU A 313 -5.91 -35.85 8.79
C GLU A 313 -5.44 -34.83 9.83
N MET A 314 -4.19 -34.96 10.29
CA MET A 314 -3.59 -34.03 11.23
C MET A 314 -3.41 -32.65 10.62
N ALA A 315 -2.93 -32.57 9.38
CA ALA A 315 -2.80 -31.33 8.63
C ALA A 315 -4.16 -30.62 8.50
N ALA A 316 -5.22 -31.34 8.09
CA ALA A 316 -6.57 -30.81 8.01
C ALA A 316 -7.07 -30.27 9.37
N THR A 317 -6.88 -31.05 10.44
CA THR A 317 -7.27 -30.65 11.80
C THR A 317 -6.53 -29.41 12.29
N LEU A 318 -5.22 -29.34 12.07
CA LEU A 318 -4.39 -28.20 12.43
C LEU A 318 -4.84 -26.94 11.70
N ASN A 319 -5.06 -27.02 10.38
CA ASN A 319 -5.51 -25.90 9.56
C ASN A 319 -6.87 -25.35 10.03
N LEU A 320 -7.84 -26.23 10.30
CA LEU A 320 -9.15 -25.83 10.85
C LEU A 320 -9.01 -25.09 12.18
N ARG A 321 -8.13 -25.57 13.07
CA ARG A 321 -7.90 -24.93 14.38
C ARG A 321 -7.17 -23.59 14.25
N PHE A 322 -6.15 -23.49 13.38
CA PHE A 322 -5.48 -22.23 13.12
C PHE A 322 -6.44 -21.19 12.53
N GLU A 323 -7.31 -21.61 11.61
CA GLU A 323 -8.33 -20.74 11.02
C GLU A 323 -9.34 -20.28 12.07
N ALA A 324 -9.87 -21.19 12.89
CA ALA A 324 -10.77 -20.84 13.99
C ALA A 324 -10.13 -19.85 14.98
N GLN A 325 -8.85 -20.04 15.34
CA GLN A 325 -8.11 -19.10 16.19
C GLN A 325 -7.95 -17.73 15.51
N ARG A 326 -7.66 -17.69 14.21
CA ARG A 326 -7.53 -16.45 13.42
C ARG A 326 -8.84 -15.68 13.37
N VAL A 327 -9.94 -16.36 13.05
CA VAL A 327 -11.29 -15.78 13.02
C VAL A 327 -11.67 -15.23 14.40
N ARG A 328 -11.45 -16.00 15.48
CA ARG A 328 -11.75 -15.56 16.85
C ARG A 328 -10.93 -14.33 17.25
N ARG A 329 -9.63 -14.32 16.94
CA ARG A 329 -8.76 -13.17 17.23
C ARG A 329 -9.20 -11.93 16.46
N SER A 330 -9.52 -12.09 15.18
CA SER A 330 -10.03 -11.00 14.34
C SER A 330 -11.36 -10.45 14.87
N ALA A 331 -12.30 -11.33 15.25
CA ALA A 331 -13.55 -10.94 15.86
C ALA A 331 -13.37 -10.21 17.20
N TYR A 332 -12.47 -10.68 18.06
CA TYR A 332 -12.13 -10.02 19.33
C TYR A 332 -11.60 -8.61 19.12
N HIS A 333 -10.62 -8.42 18.21
CA HIS A 333 -10.07 -7.10 17.93
C HIS A 333 -11.10 -6.17 17.29
N ARG A 334 -11.97 -6.67 16.39
CA ARG A 334 -13.08 -5.88 15.84
C ARG A 334 -14.05 -5.45 16.94
N ALA A 335 -14.46 -6.35 17.83
CA ALA A 335 -15.35 -6.05 18.94
C ALA A 335 -14.74 -5.02 19.90
N ALA A 336 -13.45 -5.16 20.23
CA ALA A 336 -12.74 -4.20 21.07
C ALA A 336 -12.68 -2.80 20.41
N ALA A 337 -12.31 -2.73 19.13
CA ALA A 337 -12.29 -1.47 18.39
C ALA A 337 -13.68 -0.81 18.30
N GLN A 338 -14.72 -1.61 18.11
CA GLN A 338 -16.11 -1.13 18.11
C GLN A 338 -16.53 -0.64 19.50
N ALA A 339 -16.15 -1.33 20.57
CA ALA A 339 -16.42 -0.89 21.94
C ALA A 339 -15.73 0.44 22.27
N THR A 340 -14.46 0.61 21.87
CA THR A 340 -13.75 1.90 22.00
C THR A 340 -14.46 3.02 21.24
N THR A 341 -14.85 2.76 19.98
CA THR A 341 -15.59 3.74 19.16
C THR A 341 -16.94 4.08 19.80
N ARG A 342 -17.63 3.08 20.37
CA ARG A 342 -18.92 3.28 21.06
C ARG A 342 -18.76 4.08 22.35
N ALA A 343 -17.67 3.90 23.09
CA ALA A 343 -17.38 4.72 24.27
C ALA A 343 -17.15 6.19 23.88
N GLN A 344 -16.39 6.44 22.80
CA GLN A 344 -16.17 7.79 22.27
C GLN A 344 -17.46 8.46 21.77
N LEU A 345 -18.41 7.69 21.25
CA LEU A 345 -19.74 8.18 20.87
C LEU A 345 -20.60 8.61 22.08
N VAL A 346 -20.23 8.24 23.30
CA VAL A 346 -20.99 8.55 24.52
C VAL A 346 -20.30 9.61 25.38
N THR A 347 -19.02 9.90 25.14
CA THR A 347 -18.27 10.90 25.91
C THR A 347 -18.62 12.35 25.56
N ASP A 348 -19.33 12.58 24.45
CA ASP A 348 -19.80 13.88 23.95
C ASP A 348 -18.70 14.96 23.69
N ASP A 349 -17.44 14.69 24.02
CA ASP A 349 -16.28 15.50 23.62
C ASP A 349 -15.63 14.94 22.35
N TYR A 350 -16.02 15.48 21.20
CA TYR A 350 -15.52 15.08 19.88
C TYR A 350 -14.37 15.96 19.36
N ARG A 351 -14.08 17.08 20.01
CA ARG A 351 -13.11 18.08 19.53
C ARG A 351 -11.68 17.56 19.56
N GLN A 352 -11.39 16.66 20.49
CA GLN A 352 -10.06 16.07 20.67
C GLN A 352 -9.78 14.89 19.73
N LEU A 353 -10.78 14.41 19.00
CA LEU A 353 -10.62 13.26 18.11
C LEU A 353 -9.88 13.66 16.83
N ASP A 354 -8.91 12.86 16.42
CA ASP A 354 -8.33 12.96 15.08
C ASP A 354 -9.38 12.61 13.99
N ASP A 355 -9.13 12.99 12.74
CA ASP A 355 -10.09 12.78 11.63
C ASP A 355 -10.44 11.30 11.37
N GLY A 356 -9.52 10.39 11.64
CA GLY A 356 -9.73 8.96 11.46
C GLY A 356 -10.64 8.38 12.53
N THR A 357 -10.43 8.78 13.78
CA THR A 357 -11.24 8.39 14.93
C THR A 357 -12.62 9.04 14.85
N PHE A 358 -12.69 10.32 14.52
CA PHE A 358 -13.95 11.05 14.31
C PHE A 358 -14.81 10.39 13.22
N GLY A 359 -14.24 10.06 12.06
CA GLY A 359 -14.98 9.37 10.99
C GLY A 359 -15.55 8.00 11.40
N LYS A 360 -14.85 7.24 12.27
CA LYS A 360 -15.37 5.98 12.83
C LYS A 360 -16.57 6.23 13.75
N VAL A 361 -16.53 7.27 14.56
CA VAL A 361 -17.64 7.68 15.44
C VAL A 361 -18.85 8.09 14.62
N VAL A 362 -18.68 8.93 13.59
CA VAL A 362 -19.77 9.33 12.67
C VAL A 362 -20.37 8.09 12.01
N LYS A 363 -19.54 7.16 11.53
CA LYS A 363 -20.01 5.91 10.89
C LYS A 363 -20.86 5.08 11.85
N LEU A 364 -20.39 4.92 13.08
CA LEU A 364 -21.09 4.13 14.08
C LEU A 364 -22.40 4.79 14.49
N ALA A 365 -22.40 6.10 14.73
CA ALA A 365 -23.60 6.87 15.08
C ALA A 365 -24.72 6.71 14.05
N VAL A 366 -24.36 6.83 12.77
CA VAL A 366 -25.28 6.67 11.63
C VAL A 366 -25.77 5.22 11.53
N THR A 367 -24.86 4.25 11.65
CA THR A 367 -25.20 2.82 11.53
C THR A 367 -26.11 2.34 12.67
N GLU A 368 -25.96 2.90 13.88
CA GLU A 368 -26.76 2.56 15.05
C GLU A 368 -28.01 3.46 15.21
N GLY A 369 -28.25 4.44 14.33
CA GLY A 369 -29.36 5.40 14.47
C GLY A 369 -29.27 6.26 15.74
N ARG A 370 -28.06 6.58 16.20
CA ARG A 370 -27.83 7.30 17.47
C ARG A 370 -27.61 8.77 17.23
N PHE A 371 -28.67 9.56 17.35
CA PHE A 371 -28.57 11.02 17.34
C PHE A 371 -27.80 11.57 18.55
N ASN A 372 -26.80 12.40 18.28
CA ASN A 372 -26.02 13.12 19.29
C ASN A 372 -25.84 14.59 18.88
N PRO A 373 -26.40 15.56 19.63
CA PRO A 373 -26.29 16.99 19.33
C PRO A 373 -24.85 17.50 19.27
N GLU A 374 -23.97 17.05 20.17
CA GLU A 374 -22.58 17.47 20.23
C GLU A 374 -21.79 16.95 19.03
N LEU A 375 -22.13 15.75 18.53
CA LEU A 375 -21.55 15.21 17.30
C LEU A 375 -21.97 16.05 16.09
N GLY A 376 -23.23 16.49 16.06
CA GLY A 376 -23.74 17.42 15.03
C GLY A 376 -23.06 18.78 15.08
N ALA A 377 -22.87 19.35 16.28
CA ALA A 377 -22.17 20.61 16.49
C ALA A 377 -20.70 20.51 16.04
N GLU A 378 -20.03 19.40 16.35
CA GLU A 378 -18.66 19.15 15.91
C GLU A 378 -18.53 18.98 14.39
N LEU A 379 -19.46 18.27 13.75
CA LEU A 379 -19.53 18.17 12.28
C LEU A 379 -19.61 19.57 11.65
N GLN A 380 -20.46 20.44 12.19
CA GLN A 380 -20.62 21.80 11.72
C GLN A 380 -19.35 22.64 11.96
N ARG A 381 -18.74 22.54 13.16
CA ARG A 381 -17.47 23.22 13.46
C ARG A 381 -16.38 22.83 12.47
N ARG A 382 -16.20 21.53 12.20
CA ARG A 382 -15.21 21.03 11.23
C ARG A 382 -15.50 21.54 9.83
N ALA A 383 -16.77 21.60 9.43
CA ALA A 383 -17.16 22.16 8.14
C ALA A 383 -16.79 23.65 8.04
N ASP A 384 -17.10 24.44 9.06
CA ASP A 384 -16.81 25.88 9.07
C ASP A 384 -15.31 26.18 9.17
N ALA A 385 -14.52 25.27 9.75
CA ALA A 385 -13.06 25.37 9.84
C ALA A 385 -12.30 24.79 8.62
N GLY A 386 -13.00 24.26 7.60
CA GLY A 386 -12.36 23.58 6.46
C GLY A 386 -11.65 22.27 6.83
N GLN A 387 -12.03 21.65 7.95
CA GLN A 387 -11.47 20.41 8.50
C GLN A 387 -12.36 19.19 8.21
N LEU A 388 -13.57 19.38 7.69
CA LEU A 388 -14.49 18.28 7.44
C LEU A 388 -14.11 17.50 6.18
N LEU A 389 -13.98 16.18 6.33
CA LEU A 389 -13.68 15.32 5.20
C LEU A 389 -14.95 14.93 4.43
N PRO A 390 -14.93 14.92 3.07
CA PRO A 390 -16.10 14.60 2.24
C PRO A 390 -16.75 13.25 2.55
N ARG A 391 -15.97 12.25 2.98
CA ARG A 391 -16.51 10.93 3.37
C ARG A 391 -17.44 11.00 4.57
N ASP A 392 -17.14 11.86 5.55
CA ASP A 392 -17.91 11.97 6.78
C ASP A 392 -19.21 12.75 6.51
N ALA A 393 -19.11 13.79 5.66
CA ALA A 393 -20.26 14.51 5.13
C ALA A 393 -21.21 13.58 4.34
N ALA A 394 -20.68 12.76 3.42
CA ALA A 394 -21.48 11.81 2.63
C ALA A 394 -22.24 10.81 3.51
N MET A 395 -21.61 10.32 4.57
CA MET A 395 -22.21 9.36 5.49
C MET A 395 -23.38 9.98 6.26
N MET A 396 -23.25 11.22 6.72
CA MET A 396 -24.32 11.92 7.43
C MET A 396 -25.45 12.39 6.50
N LEU A 397 -25.11 12.88 5.29
CA LEU A 397 -26.09 13.38 4.33
C LEU A 397 -27.06 12.30 3.84
N PHE A 398 -26.60 11.07 3.61
CA PHE A 398 -27.39 10.02 2.95
C PHE A 398 -27.83 8.86 3.84
N ALA A 399 -27.44 8.82 5.11
CA ALA A 399 -27.89 7.76 6.02
C ALA A 399 -28.55 8.30 7.30
N GLY A 400 -28.43 9.59 7.61
CA GLY A 400 -29.13 10.25 8.72
C GLY A 400 -30.57 10.69 8.38
N HIS A 401 -31.46 9.78 7.99
CA HIS A 401 -32.84 10.16 7.61
C HIS A 401 -33.76 10.46 8.80
N GLU A 402 -33.35 10.14 10.04
CA GLU A 402 -34.18 10.48 11.20
C GLU A 402 -34.36 12.01 11.31
N PRO A 403 -35.57 12.50 11.66
CA PRO A 403 -35.85 13.94 11.71
C PRO A 403 -34.89 14.75 12.58
N ARG A 404 -34.32 14.13 13.62
CA ARG A 404 -33.37 14.75 14.53
C ARG A 404 -32.06 15.14 13.86
N TRP A 405 -31.63 14.44 12.80
CA TRP A 405 -30.41 14.75 12.04
C TRP A 405 -30.59 15.86 11.01
N ARG A 406 -31.82 16.27 10.72
CA ARG A 406 -32.12 17.25 9.67
C ARG A 406 -31.34 18.57 9.83
N PRO A 407 -31.22 19.18 11.03
CA PRO A 407 -30.44 20.42 11.19
C PRO A 407 -28.97 20.26 10.80
N VAL A 408 -28.37 19.10 11.09
CA VAL A 408 -26.98 18.79 10.73
C VAL A 408 -26.86 18.62 9.22
N ARG A 409 -27.79 17.89 8.59
CA ARG A 409 -27.81 17.67 7.13
C ARG A 409 -28.01 18.97 6.36
N ASP A 410 -28.90 19.84 6.83
CA ASP A 410 -29.07 21.19 6.29
C ASP A 410 -27.78 22.03 6.41
N GLY A 411 -27.07 21.91 7.55
CA GLY A 411 -25.78 22.55 7.77
C GLY A 411 -24.69 22.08 6.81
N LEU A 412 -24.60 20.76 6.61
CA LEU A 412 -23.68 20.14 5.65
C LEU A 412 -23.99 20.54 4.20
N LEU A 413 -25.27 20.64 3.85
CA LEU A 413 -25.67 21.09 2.52
C LEU A 413 -25.32 22.57 2.28
N ARG A 414 -25.48 23.43 3.29
CA ARG A 414 -24.99 24.82 3.25
C ARG A 414 -23.47 24.90 3.13
N TRP A 415 -22.73 24.02 3.82
CA TRP A 415 -21.29 23.91 3.64
C TRP A 415 -20.93 23.53 2.20
N LEU A 416 -21.57 22.52 1.61
CA LEU A 416 -21.37 22.16 0.21
C LEU A 416 -21.74 23.29 -0.76
N ALA A 417 -22.71 24.15 -0.42
CA ALA A 417 -23.02 25.34 -1.23
C ALA A 417 -21.90 26.38 -1.20
N ARG A 418 -21.20 26.54 -0.08
CA ARG A 418 -20.01 27.40 0.04
C ARG A 418 -18.78 26.79 -0.63
N GLU A 419 -18.69 25.45 -0.61
CA GLU A 419 -17.57 24.69 -1.20
C GLU A 419 -18.04 23.60 -2.20
N PRO A 420 -18.60 23.98 -3.38
CA PRO A 420 -19.21 23.04 -4.33
C PRO A 420 -18.26 21.98 -4.90
N ALA A 421 -16.95 22.18 -4.78
CA ALA A 421 -15.95 21.20 -5.16
C ALA A 421 -16.13 19.86 -4.43
N HIS A 422 -16.50 19.90 -3.14
CA HIS A 422 -16.71 18.69 -2.35
C HIS A 422 -17.97 17.91 -2.72
N ALA A 423 -18.97 18.56 -3.33
CA ALA A 423 -20.21 17.91 -3.75
C ALA A 423 -19.97 16.79 -4.77
N VAL A 424 -19.00 16.97 -5.67
CA VAL A 424 -18.61 15.95 -6.65
C VAL A 424 -18.05 14.71 -5.94
N THR A 425 -17.14 14.90 -4.97
CA THR A 425 -16.54 13.80 -4.21
C THR A 425 -17.57 13.08 -3.33
N VAL A 426 -18.44 13.82 -2.65
CA VAL A 426 -19.54 13.27 -1.84
C VAL A 426 -20.44 12.38 -2.69
N LEU A 427 -20.81 12.86 -3.88
CA LEU A 427 -21.67 12.13 -4.81
C LEU A 427 -20.98 10.87 -5.35
N SER A 428 -19.69 10.93 -5.71
CA SER A 428 -18.92 9.76 -6.14
C SER A 428 -18.79 8.70 -5.05
N LEU A 429 -18.52 9.11 -3.80
CA LEU A 429 -18.43 8.18 -2.66
C LEU A 429 -19.76 7.48 -2.41
N TYR A 430 -20.88 8.20 -2.53
CA TYR A 430 -22.22 7.63 -2.41
C TYR A 430 -22.54 6.67 -3.57
N GLY A 431 -22.24 7.07 -4.81
CA GLY A 431 -22.43 6.25 -6.00
C GLY A 431 -21.73 4.91 -5.93
N GLN A 432 -20.44 4.92 -5.57
CA GLN A 432 -19.66 3.70 -5.41
C GLN A 432 -20.19 2.79 -4.30
N ARG A 433 -20.71 3.38 -3.21
CA ARG A 433 -21.16 2.63 -2.04
C ARG A 433 -22.54 2.00 -2.22
N GLU A 434 -23.51 2.74 -2.73
CA GLU A 434 -24.90 2.29 -2.84
C GLU A 434 -25.21 1.60 -4.18
N PHE A 435 -24.60 2.09 -5.28
CA PHE A 435 -24.91 1.61 -6.63
C PHE A 435 -23.76 0.82 -7.27
N GLY A 436 -22.52 0.98 -6.79
CA GLY A 436 -21.33 0.43 -7.46
C GLY A 436 -21.08 1.06 -8.84
N GLU A 437 -21.62 2.26 -9.06
CA GLU A 437 -21.57 2.99 -10.34
C GLU A 437 -20.86 4.35 -10.19
N GLU A 438 -20.26 4.80 -11.27
CA GLU A 438 -19.73 6.16 -11.39
C GLU A 438 -20.81 7.17 -11.79
N VAL A 439 -20.61 8.43 -11.39
CA VAL A 439 -21.49 9.53 -11.78
C VAL A 439 -21.33 9.83 -13.27
N ARG A 440 -22.43 9.78 -14.00
CA ARG A 440 -22.50 10.13 -15.43
C ARG A 440 -22.80 11.62 -15.59
N TRP A 441 -22.15 12.25 -16.57
CA TRP A 441 -22.26 13.69 -16.81
C TRP A 441 -22.69 13.96 -18.24
N GLN A 442 -23.72 14.80 -18.40
CA GLN A 442 -24.12 15.35 -19.69
C GLN A 442 -23.66 16.79 -19.72
N GLU A 443 -22.75 17.13 -20.64
CA GLU A 443 -22.13 18.45 -20.73
C GLU A 443 -22.39 19.06 -22.11
N GLU A 444 -22.90 20.28 -22.14
CA GLU A 444 -23.19 21.03 -23.37
C GLU A 444 -22.55 22.42 -23.32
N SER A 445 -22.02 22.88 -24.46
CA SER A 445 -21.51 24.25 -24.61
C SER A 445 -22.61 25.12 -25.22
N VAL A 446 -23.10 26.09 -24.45
CA VAL A 446 -24.24 26.95 -24.81
C VAL A 446 -23.85 28.43 -24.98
N GLY A 447 -22.55 28.75 -24.89
CA GLY A 447 -22.00 30.11 -25.04
C GLY A 447 -21.08 30.28 -26.26
N SER A 448 -20.67 31.53 -26.54
CA SER A 448 -19.71 31.86 -27.61
C SER A 448 -18.26 31.65 -27.13
N PRO A 449 -17.26 31.60 -28.03
CA PRO A 449 -15.84 31.55 -27.65
C PRO A 449 -15.40 32.71 -26.74
N SER A 450 -16.01 33.89 -26.94
CA SER A 450 -15.77 35.08 -26.14
C SER A 450 -16.52 35.08 -24.80
N TRP A 451 -17.61 34.32 -24.67
CA TRP A 451 -18.40 34.18 -23.45
C TRP A 451 -18.77 32.71 -23.20
N PRO A 452 -17.78 31.86 -22.87
CA PRO A 452 -18.01 30.42 -22.77
C PRO A 452 -19.01 30.16 -21.65
N ARG A 453 -20.05 29.38 -21.96
CA ARG A 453 -21.07 28.96 -21.00
C ARG A 453 -21.31 27.47 -21.21
N PHE A 454 -21.29 26.73 -20.11
CA PHE A 454 -21.46 25.29 -20.10
C PHE A 454 -22.67 24.94 -19.26
N GLN A 455 -23.49 24.03 -19.76
CA GLN A 455 -24.62 23.46 -19.06
C GLN A 455 -24.33 21.99 -18.75
N VAL A 456 -24.48 21.60 -17.48
CA VAL A 456 -24.15 20.24 -17.02
C VAL A 456 -25.31 19.62 -16.25
N ARG A 457 -25.58 18.33 -16.50
CA ARG A 457 -26.43 17.47 -15.67
C ARG A 457 -25.63 16.31 -15.11
N ALA A 458 -25.86 15.99 -13.84
CA ALA A 458 -25.33 14.81 -13.17
C ALA A 458 -26.39 13.69 -13.17
N GLN A 459 -25.97 12.45 -13.35
CA GLN A 459 -26.81 11.26 -13.24
C GLN A 459 -26.12 10.17 -12.42
N LEU A 460 -26.86 9.56 -11.49
CA LEU A 460 -26.43 8.39 -10.72
C LEU A 460 -27.62 7.42 -10.61
N GLY A 461 -27.47 6.19 -11.13
CA GLY A 461 -28.62 5.31 -11.35
C GLY A 461 -29.74 5.98 -12.16
N GLU A 462 -30.95 6.00 -11.61
CA GLU A 462 -32.13 6.67 -12.18
C GLU A 462 -32.23 8.16 -11.78
N HIS A 463 -31.48 8.61 -10.78
CA HIS A 463 -31.55 9.97 -10.27
C HIS A 463 -30.77 10.94 -11.16
N ARG A 464 -31.39 12.10 -11.44
CA ARG A 464 -30.82 13.14 -12.32
C ARG A 464 -30.94 14.52 -11.70
N SER A 465 -29.89 15.32 -11.84
CA SER A 465 -29.93 16.72 -11.45
C SER A 465 -30.71 17.57 -12.47
N PRO A 466 -31.23 18.75 -12.06
CA PRO A 466 -31.48 19.82 -13.01
C PRO A 466 -30.19 20.20 -13.74
N ALA A 467 -30.34 20.80 -14.92
CA ALA A 467 -29.21 21.38 -15.63
C ALA A 467 -28.70 22.62 -14.90
N ARG A 468 -27.39 22.70 -14.67
CA ARG A 468 -26.73 23.86 -14.07
C ARG A 468 -25.72 24.47 -15.02
N SER A 469 -25.74 25.80 -15.09
CA SER A 469 -24.94 26.57 -16.03
C SER A 469 -23.84 27.35 -15.34
N ALA A 470 -22.65 27.40 -15.94
CA ALA A 470 -21.55 28.25 -15.48
C ALA A 470 -20.59 28.64 -16.62
N SER A 471 -19.68 29.59 -16.37
CA SER A 471 -18.63 29.99 -17.31
C SER A 471 -17.53 28.94 -17.52
N SER A 472 -17.48 27.90 -16.67
CA SER A 472 -16.58 26.76 -16.83
C SER A 472 -17.31 25.44 -16.63
N LYS A 473 -16.90 24.40 -17.37
CA LYS A 473 -17.40 23.03 -17.20
C LYS A 473 -17.27 22.55 -15.76
N ARG A 474 -16.15 22.86 -15.11
CA ARG A 474 -15.88 22.49 -13.71
C ARG A 474 -16.91 23.09 -12.76
N ALA A 475 -17.18 24.39 -12.85
CA ALA A 475 -18.15 25.05 -11.98
C ALA A 475 -19.58 24.55 -12.23
N ALA A 476 -19.96 24.35 -13.50
CA ALA A 476 -21.27 23.78 -13.86
C ALA A 476 -21.43 22.35 -13.31
N ARG A 477 -20.38 21.53 -13.40
CA ARG A 477 -20.34 20.17 -12.84
C ARG A 477 -20.52 20.17 -11.32
N GLN A 478 -19.84 21.06 -10.62
CA GLN A 478 -19.95 21.19 -9.17
C GLN A 478 -21.37 21.56 -8.72
N GLN A 479 -22.03 22.49 -9.43
CA GLN A 479 -23.42 22.86 -9.14
C GLN A 479 -24.41 21.74 -9.48
N ALA A 480 -24.22 21.05 -10.61
CA ALA A 480 -25.03 19.88 -10.95
C ALA A 480 -24.89 18.76 -9.91
N ALA A 481 -23.68 18.55 -9.39
CA ALA A 481 -23.42 17.61 -8.29
C ALA A 481 -24.15 18.03 -7.01
N LEU A 482 -24.04 19.30 -6.61
CA LEU A 482 -24.72 19.85 -5.44
C LEU A 482 -26.25 19.67 -5.54
N ALA A 483 -26.82 19.93 -6.71
CA ALA A 483 -28.24 19.73 -6.97
C ALA A 483 -28.66 18.26 -6.80
N LEU A 484 -27.86 17.32 -7.32
CA LEU A 484 -28.13 15.90 -7.19
C LEU A 484 -27.97 15.41 -5.76
N VAL A 485 -26.96 15.90 -5.03
CA VAL A 485 -26.78 15.61 -3.60
C VAL A 485 -28.00 16.07 -2.80
N ALA A 486 -28.51 17.29 -3.04
CA ALA A 486 -29.71 17.79 -2.38
C ALA A 486 -30.92 16.90 -2.65
N GLY A 487 -31.13 16.51 -3.92
CA GLY A 487 -32.22 15.62 -4.32
C GLY A 487 -32.15 14.23 -3.68
N LEU A 488 -30.97 13.60 -3.71
CA LEU A 488 -30.73 12.29 -3.08
C LEU A 488 -30.83 12.34 -1.55
N ALA A 489 -30.51 13.49 -0.94
CA ALA A 489 -30.68 13.72 0.48
C ALA A 489 -32.11 14.17 0.86
N GLU A 490 -33.05 14.32 -0.09
CA GLU A 490 -34.40 14.84 0.19
C GLU A 490 -34.38 16.22 0.88
N LEU A 491 -33.40 17.05 0.50
CA LEU A 491 -33.22 18.42 1.00
C LEU A 491 -33.52 19.44 -0.09
N PRO A 492 -33.84 20.71 0.27
CA PRO A 492 -34.03 21.76 -0.71
C PRO A 492 -32.80 21.95 -1.60
N ASP A 493 -33.00 22.10 -2.91
CA ASP A 493 -31.92 22.37 -3.84
C ASP A 493 -31.34 23.78 -3.60
N VAL A 494 -30.09 23.83 -3.12
CA VAL A 494 -29.34 25.06 -2.85
C VAL A 494 -28.34 25.40 -3.96
N SER A 495 -28.31 24.62 -5.04
CA SER A 495 -27.46 24.90 -6.20
C SER A 495 -28.01 26.06 -7.04
N ALA A 496 -27.12 26.70 -7.78
CA ALA A 496 -27.46 27.82 -8.64
C ALA A 496 -26.65 27.82 -9.93
N ASP A 497 -27.16 28.51 -10.94
CA ASP A 497 -26.35 28.88 -12.10
C ASP A 497 -25.33 29.94 -11.67
N VAL A 498 -24.06 29.73 -12.02
CA VAL A 498 -22.95 30.61 -11.64
C VAL A 498 -22.73 31.64 -12.75
N ALA A 499 -22.93 32.91 -12.42
CA ALA A 499 -22.65 34.01 -13.34
C ALA A 499 -21.13 34.09 -13.65
N ALA A 500 -20.80 34.52 -14.86
CA ALA A 500 -19.42 34.90 -15.16
C ALA A 500 -19.04 36.12 -14.30
N PRO A 501 -17.84 36.18 -13.70
CA PRO A 501 -17.35 37.43 -13.12
C PRO A 501 -17.34 38.51 -14.21
N ALA A 502 -17.57 39.77 -13.83
CA ALA A 502 -17.44 40.89 -14.76
C ALA A 502 -16.04 40.85 -15.37
N ALA A 503 -15.96 40.77 -16.71
CA ALA A 503 -14.67 40.73 -17.38
C ALA A 503 -13.87 41.99 -17.03
N PRO A 504 -12.59 41.90 -16.65
CA PRO A 504 -11.71 43.04 -16.80
C PRO A 504 -11.79 43.46 -18.28
N GLY A 505 -12.01 44.76 -18.54
CA GLY A 505 -12.08 45.26 -19.91
C GLY A 505 -10.90 44.77 -20.75
N PRO A 506 -11.07 44.55 -22.06
CA PRO A 506 -9.99 44.05 -22.89
C PRO A 506 -8.76 44.95 -22.71
N PRO A 507 -7.56 44.40 -22.51
CA PRO A 507 -6.36 45.23 -22.46
C PRO A 507 -6.23 45.93 -23.82
N ALA A 508 -6.07 47.25 -23.83
CA ALA A 508 -5.71 47.99 -25.04
C ALA A 508 -4.40 47.40 -25.58
N ARG A 509 -4.47 46.69 -26.71
CA ARG A 509 -3.30 46.05 -27.32
C ARG A 509 -2.75 46.97 -28.40
N ILE A 510 -1.58 47.53 -28.12
CA ILE A 510 -0.88 48.49 -28.98
C ILE A 510 -0.09 47.69 -30.03
N ILE A 511 -0.39 47.87 -31.31
CA ILE A 511 0.51 47.43 -32.40
C ILE A 511 1.77 48.32 -32.34
N PRO A 512 2.99 47.77 -32.33
CA PRO A 512 4.21 48.58 -32.25
C PRO A 512 4.30 49.58 -33.44
N PRO A 513 4.57 50.87 -33.19
CA PRO A 513 4.60 51.90 -34.25
C PRO A 513 5.67 51.67 -35.32
N GLU A 514 6.66 50.82 -35.06
CA GLU A 514 7.72 50.41 -35.98
C GLU A 514 7.31 49.37 -37.04
N HIS A 515 6.11 48.78 -36.95
CA HIS A 515 5.65 47.80 -37.95
C HIS A 515 5.35 48.46 -39.31
N PRO A 516 5.90 47.94 -40.43
CA PRO A 516 5.51 48.41 -41.75
C PRO A 516 3.99 48.25 -41.96
N PRO A 517 3.28 49.23 -42.56
CA PRO A 517 1.81 49.23 -42.64
C PRO A 517 1.20 47.95 -43.21
N ALA A 518 1.85 47.32 -44.20
CA ALA A 518 1.37 46.07 -44.79
C ALA A 518 1.45 44.88 -43.82
N MET A 519 2.44 44.87 -42.92
CA MET A 519 2.58 43.87 -41.88
C MET A 519 1.53 44.08 -40.79
N ALA A 520 1.32 45.33 -40.40
CA ALA A 520 0.34 45.69 -39.39
C ALA A 520 -1.11 45.37 -39.82
N ILE A 521 -1.47 45.58 -41.11
CA ILE A 521 -2.77 45.16 -41.67
C ILE A 521 -2.95 43.64 -41.61
N ASN A 522 -1.90 42.86 -41.93
CA ASN A 522 -1.96 41.41 -41.85
C ASN A 522 -2.12 40.91 -40.40
N GLU A 523 -1.45 41.57 -39.45
CA GLU A 523 -1.56 41.26 -38.03
C GLU A 523 -2.98 41.54 -37.52
N LEU A 524 -3.57 42.69 -37.87
CA LEU A 524 -4.98 42.99 -37.59
C LEU A 524 -5.94 41.94 -38.18
N ALA A 525 -5.65 41.45 -39.38
CA ALA A 525 -6.46 40.39 -40.00
C ALA A 525 -6.35 39.04 -39.26
N GLN A 526 -5.15 38.68 -38.80
CA GLN A 526 -4.93 37.46 -38.01
C GLN A 526 -5.59 37.54 -36.62
N LEU A 527 -5.63 38.74 -36.04
CA LEU A 527 -6.29 39.00 -34.76
C LEU A 527 -7.82 39.08 -34.90
N GLY A 528 -8.35 39.12 -36.12
CA GLY A 528 -9.78 39.22 -36.39
C GLY A 528 -10.35 40.63 -36.28
N GLU A 529 -9.50 41.65 -36.15
CA GLU A 529 -9.87 43.08 -36.10
C GLU A 529 -10.22 43.63 -37.50
N LEU A 530 -9.71 42.98 -38.55
CA LEU A 530 -10.11 43.20 -39.93
C LEU A 530 -10.48 41.88 -40.59
N THR A 531 -11.60 41.87 -41.31
CA THR A 531 -12.04 40.74 -42.13
C THR A 531 -11.98 41.10 -43.61
N ALA A 532 -12.15 40.11 -44.49
CA ALA A 532 -12.19 40.29 -45.94
C ALA A 532 -10.98 41.04 -46.55
N VAL A 533 -9.80 40.92 -45.94
CA VAL A 533 -8.59 41.60 -46.42
C VAL A 533 -8.17 41.04 -47.78
N CYS A 534 -8.29 41.85 -48.83
CA CYS A 534 -7.98 41.46 -50.21
C CYS A 534 -7.06 42.46 -50.88
N TRP A 535 -6.06 41.97 -51.61
CA TRP A 535 -5.08 42.78 -52.34
C TRP A 535 -5.24 42.57 -53.84
N SER A 536 -5.39 43.65 -54.59
CA SER A 536 -5.44 43.63 -56.05
C SER A 536 -4.30 44.46 -56.64
N PHE A 537 -3.80 44.03 -57.80
CA PHE A 537 -2.64 44.63 -58.46
C PHE A 537 -2.91 44.81 -59.95
N THR A 538 -2.57 45.99 -60.47
CA THR A 538 -2.54 46.27 -61.91
C THR A 538 -1.21 46.93 -62.28
N ALA A 539 -0.81 46.84 -63.54
CA ALA A 539 0.38 47.50 -64.06
C ALA A 539 0.06 48.16 -65.39
N ALA A 540 0.54 49.38 -65.59
CA ALA A 540 0.38 50.16 -66.81
C ALA A 540 1.70 50.88 -67.15
N GLY A 541 1.92 51.21 -68.42
CA GLY A 541 3.12 51.91 -68.88
C GLY A 541 4.00 51.08 -69.83
N ALA A 542 5.07 51.70 -70.33
CA ALA A 542 6.01 51.03 -71.23
C ALA A 542 6.83 49.99 -70.46
N ALA A 543 7.24 48.90 -71.12
CA ALA A 543 7.95 47.78 -70.48
C ALA A 543 9.26 48.18 -69.77
N HIS A 544 9.85 49.33 -70.12
CA HIS A 544 11.07 49.87 -69.52
C HIS A 544 10.80 50.82 -68.33
N GLU A 545 9.55 51.21 -68.07
CA GLU A 545 9.16 52.06 -66.94
C GLU A 545 7.71 51.75 -66.50
N PRO A 546 7.47 50.57 -65.89
CA PRO A 546 6.13 50.17 -65.48
C PRO A 546 5.68 50.91 -64.21
N VAL A 547 4.46 51.44 -64.23
CA VAL A 547 3.77 51.94 -63.03
C VAL A 547 2.86 50.83 -62.50
N HIS A 548 3.15 50.38 -61.27
CA HIS A 548 2.31 49.41 -60.58
C HIS A 548 1.30 50.13 -59.69
N ARG A 549 0.05 49.67 -59.73
CA ARG A 549 -1.02 50.11 -58.82
C ARG A 549 -1.44 48.95 -57.94
N CYS A 550 -1.70 49.24 -56.67
CA CYS A 550 -2.22 48.29 -55.71
C CYS A 550 -3.43 48.89 -55.00
N GLN A 551 -4.44 48.05 -54.74
CA GLN A 551 -5.57 48.40 -53.89
C GLN A 551 -5.77 47.29 -52.86
N VAL A 552 -5.96 47.67 -51.61
CA VAL A 552 -6.31 46.79 -50.50
C VAL A 552 -7.71 47.13 -50.00
N THR A 553 -8.55 46.12 -49.84
CA THR A 553 -9.87 46.23 -49.20
C THR A 553 -9.86 45.48 -47.89
N ALA A 554 -10.57 45.96 -46.88
CA ALA A 554 -10.74 45.31 -45.58
C ALA A 554 -12.09 45.72 -44.98
N GLU A 555 -12.64 44.92 -44.07
CA GLU A 555 -13.91 45.20 -43.40
C GLU A 555 -13.74 45.22 -41.88
N ARG A 556 -14.40 46.16 -41.20
CA ARG A 556 -14.49 46.18 -39.73
C ARG A 556 -15.60 45.23 -39.26
N PRO A 557 -15.30 44.15 -38.49
CA PRO A 557 -16.29 43.10 -38.18
C PRO A 557 -17.51 43.58 -37.39
N ILE A 558 -17.34 44.62 -36.56
CA ILE A 558 -18.40 45.14 -35.67
C ILE A 558 -19.32 46.10 -36.42
N THR A 559 -18.75 46.99 -37.25
CA THR A 559 -19.52 48.05 -37.94
C THR A 559 -19.93 47.66 -39.35
N GLY A 560 -19.31 46.63 -39.95
CA GLY A 560 -19.47 46.27 -41.36
C GLY A 560 -18.88 47.31 -42.32
N GLU A 561 -18.09 48.26 -41.81
CA GLU A 561 -17.50 49.33 -42.61
C GLU A 561 -16.45 48.77 -43.56
N GLN A 562 -16.63 49.02 -44.86
CA GLN A 562 -15.66 48.66 -45.90
C GLN A 562 -14.61 49.76 -46.04
N LEU A 563 -13.36 49.39 -45.79
CA LEU A 563 -12.19 50.24 -45.89
C LEU A 563 -11.40 49.88 -47.14
N VAL A 564 -10.93 50.92 -47.83
CA VAL A 564 -10.17 50.77 -49.07
C VAL A 564 -8.95 51.68 -49.01
N GLY A 565 -7.77 51.10 -49.25
CA GLY A 565 -6.52 51.83 -49.46
C GLY A 565 -5.98 51.59 -50.87
N ALA A 566 -5.40 52.62 -51.48
CA ALA A 566 -4.83 52.54 -52.82
C ALA A 566 -3.45 53.20 -52.88
N GLY A 567 -2.58 52.69 -53.74
CA GLY A 567 -1.23 53.22 -53.90
C GLY A 567 -0.57 52.82 -55.21
N GLU A 568 0.36 53.65 -55.67
CA GLU A 568 1.13 53.44 -56.89
C GLU A 568 2.64 53.43 -56.61
N GLY A 569 3.42 52.77 -57.45
CA GLY A 569 4.87 52.78 -57.34
C GLY A 569 5.60 52.12 -58.51
N ALA A 570 6.90 52.38 -58.61
CA ALA A 570 7.77 51.83 -59.66
C ALA A 570 7.98 50.29 -59.54
N THR A 571 7.57 49.69 -58.41
CA THR A 571 7.56 48.23 -58.22
C THR A 571 6.25 47.81 -57.56
N LYS A 572 5.85 46.53 -57.73
CA LYS A 572 4.71 45.96 -57.01
C LYS A 572 4.82 46.11 -55.48
N ALA A 573 6.04 46.01 -54.94
CA ALA A 573 6.29 46.16 -53.51
C ALA A 573 6.07 47.61 -53.04
N ALA A 574 6.54 48.60 -53.82
CA ALA A 574 6.32 50.01 -53.53
C ALA A 574 4.82 50.38 -53.61
N ALA A 575 4.12 49.90 -54.63
CA ALA A 575 2.68 50.10 -54.76
C ALA A 575 1.89 49.47 -53.60
N LYS A 576 2.28 48.26 -53.16
CA LYS A 576 1.70 47.58 -52.00
C LYS A 576 1.93 48.37 -50.71
N ALA A 577 3.14 48.85 -50.49
CA ALA A 577 3.49 49.64 -49.30
C ALA A 577 2.70 50.95 -49.26
N ALA A 578 2.53 51.63 -50.40
CA ALA A 578 1.72 52.84 -50.51
C ALA A 578 0.23 52.57 -50.23
N ALA A 579 -0.35 51.50 -50.81
CA ALA A 579 -1.74 51.12 -50.56
C ALA A 579 -1.98 50.73 -49.10
N ALA A 580 -1.01 50.05 -48.48
CA ALA A 580 -1.03 49.72 -47.07
C ALA A 580 -0.98 50.97 -46.18
N ALA A 581 -0.14 51.95 -46.52
CA ALA A 581 -0.05 53.19 -45.77
C ALA A 581 -1.35 54.02 -45.85
N ASP A 582 -1.99 54.08 -47.03
CA ASP A 582 -3.29 54.74 -47.20
C ASP A 582 -4.39 54.05 -46.38
N LEU A 583 -4.46 52.71 -46.39
CA LEU A 583 -5.42 51.98 -45.55
C LEU A 583 -5.13 52.17 -44.05
N TRP A 584 -3.86 52.15 -43.66
CA TRP A 584 -3.44 52.34 -42.27
C TRP A 584 -3.78 53.74 -41.73
N ALA A 585 -3.61 54.78 -42.54
CA ALA A 585 -4.01 56.15 -42.18
C ALA A 585 -5.52 56.25 -41.90
N ARG A 586 -6.34 55.53 -42.68
CA ARG A 586 -7.80 55.47 -42.51
C ARG A 586 -8.22 54.69 -41.27
N LEU A 587 -7.44 53.69 -40.87
CA LEU A 587 -7.63 52.97 -39.61
C LEU A 587 -7.36 53.87 -38.39
N GLY A 588 -6.41 54.81 -38.50
CA GLY A 588 -6.03 55.74 -37.43
C GLY A 588 -6.93 56.98 -37.26
N SER A 589 -7.89 57.22 -38.15
CA SER A 589 -8.83 58.37 -38.07
C SER A 589 -10.14 58.07 -37.32
N GLY A 590 -10.33 56.85 -36.81
CA GLY A 590 -11.47 56.50 -35.96
C GLY A 590 -11.01 55.55 -34.86
N GLU A 591 -11.13 55.97 -33.60
CA GLU A 591 -10.73 55.25 -32.38
C GLU A 591 -10.94 53.74 -32.53
N LEU A 592 -9.84 52.99 -32.52
CA LEU A 592 -9.86 51.54 -32.37
C LEU A 592 -10.18 51.26 -30.90
N SER A 593 -11.46 51.08 -30.59
CA SER A 593 -11.98 50.79 -29.25
C SER A 593 -12.02 49.30 -28.95
#